data_AF-A0A7V6XLM7-F1
#
_entry.id   AF-A0A7V6XLM7-F1
#
_cell.length_a   1.000
_cell.length_b   1.000
_cell.length_c   1.000
_cell.angle_alpha   90.00
_cell.angle_beta   90.00
_cell.angle_gamma   90.00
#
_symmetry.space_group_name_H-M   'P 1'
#
loop_
_entity.id
_entity.type
_entity.pdbx_description
1 polymer ?
#
loop_
_entity_poly.entity_id
_entity_poly.type
_entity_poly.pdbx_seq_one_letter_code
_entity_poly.pdbx_strand_id
1 'polypeptide(L)' 'MENFLFIVNPIAGGGKAKELIPQIRELMGESGKEFDVILTTRPKEAIEL' A
#
# COMPACT_ATOMS: atom_id res chain seq x y z
N MET A 1 5.39 18.86 -4.86
CA MET A 1 5.22 17.95 -3.72
C MET A 1 4.96 16.58 -4.32
N GLU A 2 5.81 15.61 -4.02
CA GLU A 2 5.61 14.23 -4.50
C GLU A 2 4.77 13.48 -3.46
N ASN A 3 3.60 13.00 -3.86
CA ASN A 3 2.71 12.19 -3.03
C ASN A 3 2.85 10.73 -3.46
N PHE A 4 3.08 9.83 -2.50
CA PHE A 4 3.24 8.40 -2.76
C PHE A 4 1.92 7.67 -2.60
N LEU A 5 1.50 6.92 -3.62
CA LEU A 5 0.34 6.04 -3.52
C LEU A 5 0.77 4.57 -3.50
N PHE A 6 0.46 3.87 -2.42
CA PHE A 6 0.68 2.43 -2.30
C PHE A 6 -0.62 1.69 -2.63
N ILE A 7 -0.63 0.94 -3.73
CA ILE A 7 -1.72 0.04 -4.11
C ILE A 7 -1.32 -1.38 -3.68
N VAL A 8 -2.02 -1.94 -2.69
CA VAL A 8 -1.66 -3.22 -2.06
C VAL A 8 -2.74 -4.27 -2.30
N ASN A 9 -2.34 -5.44 -2.82
CA ASN A 9 -3.18 -6.64 -2.82
C ASN A 9 -3.02 -7.39 -1.49
N PRO A 10 -4.02 -7.40 -0.59
CA PRO A 10 -3.87 -7.97 0.75
C PRO A 10 -3.70 -9.49 0.77
N ILE A 11 -4.05 -10.20 -0.31
CA ILE A 11 -3.94 -11.67 -0.39
C ILE A 11 -2.61 -12.12 -1.04
N ALA A 12 -1.87 -11.19 -1.66
CA ALA A 12 -0.58 -11.50 -2.28
C ALA A 12 0.41 -12.14 -1.29
N GLY A 13 1.19 -13.10 -1.78
CA GLY A 13 2.16 -13.84 -0.95
C GLY A 13 1.51 -14.70 0.15
N GLY A 14 0.24 -15.07 0.01
CA GLY A 14 -0.50 -15.87 0.99
C GLY A 14 -1.02 -15.04 2.18
N GLY A 15 -1.30 -13.75 1.97
CA GLY A 15 -1.75 -12.83 3.02
C GLY A 15 -0.65 -11.97 3.64
N LYS A 16 0.62 -12.28 3.37
CA LYS A 16 1.79 -11.55 3.92
C LYS A 16 1.83 -10.08 3.52
N ALA A 17 1.32 -9.72 2.34
CA ALA A 17 1.28 -8.33 1.90
C ALA A 17 0.47 -7.43 2.85
N LYS A 18 -0.59 -7.96 3.49
CA LYS A 18 -1.36 -7.22 4.50
C LYS A 18 -0.54 -6.89 5.75
N GLU A 19 0.39 -7.76 6.12
CA GLU A 19 1.28 -7.60 7.28
C GLU A 19 2.35 -6.52 7.05
N LEU A 20 2.59 -6.13 5.78
CA LEU A 20 3.54 -5.07 5.43
C LEU A 20 2.95 -3.66 5.55
N ILE A 21 1.63 -3.52 5.62
CA ILE A 21 0.96 -2.19 5.69
C ILE A 21 1.44 -1.38 6.91
N PRO A 22 1.55 -1.95 8.13
CA PRO A 22 2.13 -1.23 9.27
C PRO A 22 3.57 -0.75 9.01
N GLN A 23 4.41 -1.56 8.37
CA GLN A 23 5.80 -1.20 8.06
C GLN A 23 5.88 -0.06 7.03
N ILE A 24 5.01 -0.07 6.02
CA ILE A 24 4.89 1.04 5.07
C ILE A 24 4.54 2.33 5.81
N ARG A 25 3.58 2.29 6.74
CA ARG A 25 3.16 3.47 7.51
C ARG A 25 4.26 4.01 8.42
N GLU A 26 5.01 3.12 9.06
CA GLU A 26 6.16 3.48 9.91
C GLU A 26 7.24 4.19 9.09
N LEU A 27 7.74 3.54 8.03
CA LEU A 27 8.81 4.10 7.19
C LEU A 27 8.42 5.42 6.52
N MET A 28 7.17 5.52 6.04
CA MET A 28 6.70 6.76 5.43
C MET A 28 6.52 7.87 6.45
N GLY A 29 6.04 7.54 7.65
CA GLY A 29 5.95 8.47 8.78
C GLY A 29 7.31 9.04 9.18
N GLU A 30 8.34 8.21 9.25
CA GLU A 30 9.73 8.65 9.52
C GLU A 30 10.28 9.56 8.41
N SER A 31 9.91 9.30 7.16
CA SER A 31 10.37 10.08 6.02
C SER A 31 9.74 11.47 5.89
N GLY A 32 8.64 11.73 6.60
CA GLY A 32 7.87 12.97 6.51
C GLY A 32 7.21 13.21 5.14
N LYS A 33 7.12 12.17 4.30
CA LYS A 33 6.51 12.24 2.96
C LYS A 33 5.01 12.00 3.06
N GLU A 34 4.23 12.76 2.28
CA GLU A 34 2.81 12.49 2.11
C GLU A 34 2.60 11.17 1.37
N PHE A 35 1.68 10.35 1.88
CA PHE A 35 1.38 9.06 1.29
C PHE A 35 -0.04 8.57 1.61
N ASP A 36 -0.56 7.72 0.73
CA ASP A 36 -1.81 6.99 0.91
C ASP A 36 -1.61 5.49 0.65
N VAL A 37 -2.50 4.67 1.25
CA VAL A 37 -2.51 3.22 1.06
C VAL A 37 -3.92 2.78 0.68
N ILE A 38 -4.08 2.19 -0.51
CA ILE A 38 -5.32 1.62 -1.02
C ILE A 38 -5.18 0.10 -1.11
N LEU A 39 -6.23 -0.62 -0.71
CA LEU A 39 -6.28 -2.08 -0.82
C LEU A 39 -7.15 -2.49 -2.00
N THR A 40 -6.65 -3.39 -2.84
CA THR A 40 -7.48 -4.01 -3.88
C THR A 40 -8.36 -5.09 -3.29
N THR A 41 -9.56 -5.23 -3.82
CA THR A 41 -10.60 -6.21 -3.49
C THR A 41 -10.77 -7.28 -4.57
N ARG A 42 -10.36 -7.01 -5.81
CA ARG A 42 -10.50 -7.96 -6.95
C ARG A 42 -9.30 -7.96 -7.91
N PRO A 43 -9.13 -9.03 -8.73
CA PRO A 43 -8.16 -9.01 -9.81
C PRO A 43 -8.35 -7.82 -10.76
N LYS A 44 -7.23 -7.28 -11.26
CA LYS A 44 -7.15 -6.12 -12.18
C LYS A 44 -7.58 -4.77 -11.61
N GLU A 45 -8.04 -4.67 -10.38
CA GLU A 45 -8.40 -3.36 -9.79
C GLU A 45 -7.19 -2.41 -9.69
N ALA A 46 -5.99 -2.92 -9.48
CA ALA A 46 -4.78 -2.11 -9.37
C ALA A 46 -4.43 -1.31 -10.64
N ILE A 47 -4.91 -1.73 -11.82
CA ILE A 47 -4.69 -1.01 -13.09
C ILE A 47 -5.83 -0.01 -13.39
N GLU A 48 -6.86 0.03 -12.56
CA GLU A 48 -8.01 0.94 -12.67
C GLU A 48 -7.94 2.09 -11.65
N LEU A 49 -7.11 1.94 -10.60
CA LEU A 49 -6.82 2.94 -9.56
C LEU A 49 -5.64 3.83 -9.98
#